data_AF-A0AAD2ZIT2-F1
#
_entry.id   AF-A0AAD2ZIT2-F1
#
_cell.length_a   1.000
_cell.length_b   1.000
_cell.length_c   1.000
_cell.angle_alpha   90.00
_cell.angle_beta   90.00
_cell.angle_gamma   90.00
#
_symmetry.space_group_name_H-M   'P 1'
#
loop_
_entity.id
_entity.type
_entity.pdbx_description
1 polymer ?
#
loop_
_entity_poly.entity_id
_entity_poly.type
_entity_poly.pdbx_seq_one_letter_code
_entity_poly.pdbx_strand_id
1 'polypeptide(L)'
;MTNNKLQKDYSYLIIQRKLFTRLVLTYEIILDSWGCTVNASNLFNSEFIQYFIDSGKFSDDLVILELFQIQEKRAAYSFSSLRRVIFNSESSYQFFRERNYENFDVSSLNCYVFPYQKTNEIGAELVLNYPSNPTNKNDLVFSDGIIALVFNELSFGVIPELNLRKSLTNSNGIESLLFLLFNENEVEDPNDIKVLNTFMALCLENSLDRGWDAEFVLHSLGERISKKISESEKFSVWKDKTNDLLSGRKVTIPLDDNGSVVLRAIMLVLLNPELDNLLTIKNTLANKIGDKVFCMAKKFILLRTGFSFFNFAERLKLGEARTFVRDLNASLYNKEFSDLYPLPEVNEERTAEIIPNSVPKNEKLALSSVTFLSRLDDKFEGNDVYSIVGIVPNSGFNAHLIEKVSGEVFIWLIDRRVTKNSKYKGKMAIDLLQIQSSLPCELRFEVDDQGVYLRLFEYIKTESELLELLKLVYRELVVIKAFNIRKSILVK
;
A
#
# COMPACT_ATOMS: atom_id res chain seq x y z
N MET A 1 -17.20 21.57 -15.68
CA MET A 1 -17.59 22.58 -14.68
C MET A 1 -17.59 21.89 -13.31
N THR A 2 -16.48 21.94 -12.59
CA THR A 2 -16.35 21.34 -11.26
C THR A 2 -16.91 22.28 -10.20
N ASN A 3 -17.67 21.73 -9.26
CA ASN A 3 -18.52 22.48 -8.34
C ASN A 3 -17.64 23.09 -7.21
N ASN A 4 -17.28 24.37 -7.34
CA ASN A 4 -16.48 25.14 -6.37
C ASN A 4 -17.30 25.52 -5.12
N LYS A 5 -18.02 24.57 -4.52
CA LYS A 5 -18.80 24.77 -3.30
C LYS A 5 -18.29 23.85 -2.20
N LEU A 6 -18.24 24.40 -0.99
CA LEU A 6 -18.07 23.64 0.23
C LEU A 6 -19.33 22.76 0.42
N GLN A 7 -19.13 21.48 0.74
CA GLN A 7 -20.21 20.54 1.00
C GLN A 7 -20.76 20.74 2.41
N LYS A 8 -22.09 20.82 2.54
CA LYS A 8 -22.76 21.09 3.82
C LYS A 8 -22.64 19.93 4.82
N ASP A 9 -22.64 18.70 4.32
CA ASP A 9 -22.66 17.49 5.16
C ASP A 9 -21.25 17.00 5.55
N TYR A 10 -20.23 17.82 5.30
CA TYR A 10 -18.83 17.45 5.47
C TYR A 10 -18.22 18.20 6.65
N SER A 11 -17.16 17.63 7.20
CA SER A 11 -16.42 18.19 8.32
C SER A 11 -15.07 18.70 7.85
N TYR A 12 -14.57 19.77 8.45
CA TYR A 12 -13.37 20.44 7.98
C TYR A 12 -12.36 20.63 9.11
N LEU A 13 -11.09 20.40 8.80
CA LEU A 13 -9.95 20.68 9.68
C LEU A 13 -9.03 21.70 9.01
N ILE A 14 -8.49 22.62 9.80
CA ILE A 14 -7.44 23.55 9.36
C ILE A 14 -6.11 23.00 9.87
N ILE A 15 -5.12 22.81 9.00
CA ILE A 15 -3.82 22.26 9.39
C ILE A 15 -2.69 23.04 8.72
N GLN A 16 -1.54 23.14 9.39
CA GLN A 16 -0.34 23.65 8.74
C GLN A 16 0.09 22.74 7.58
N ARG A 17 0.33 23.32 6.40
CA ARG A 17 0.81 22.63 5.20
C ARG A 17 2.07 21.78 5.48
N LYS A 18 2.95 22.26 6.37
CA LYS A 18 4.15 21.53 6.80
C LYS A 18 3.82 20.24 7.56
N LEU A 19 2.80 20.25 8.43
CA LEU A 19 2.38 19.05 9.17
C LEU A 19 1.62 18.09 8.25
N PHE A 20 0.76 18.62 7.38
CA PHE A 20 0.09 17.83 6.35
C PHE A 20 1.10 17.05 5.50
N THR A 21 2.10 17.74 4.95
CA THR A 21 3.10 17.15 4.06
C THR A 21 4.05 16.18 4.75
N ARG A 22 4.48 16.46 5.99
CA ARG A 22 5.51 15.67 6.69
C ARG A 22 4.96 14.54 7.55
N LEU A 23 3.69 14.61 7.95
CA LEU A 23 3.11 13.65 8.88
C LEU A 23 1.87 13.01 8.27
N VAL A 24 0.86 13.81 7.89
CA VAL A 24 -0.40 13.25 7.37
C VAL A 24 -0.18 12.38 6.13
N LEU A 25 0.57 12.86 5.14
CA LEU A 25 0.87 12.08 3.93
C LEU A 25 1.80 10.89 4.22
N THR A 26 2.73 11.05 5.16
CA THR A 26 3.75 10.04 5.48
C THR A 26 3.14 8.84 6.19
N TYR A 27 2.29 9.08 7.19
CA TYR A 27 1.66 8.04 8.00
C TYR A 27 0.24 7.68 7.52
N GLU A 28 -0.33 8.43 6.57
CA GLU A 28 -1.71 8.25 6.08
C GLU A 28 -2.74 8.22 7.21
N ILE A 29 -2.65 9.19 8.12
CA ILE A 29 -3.54 9.40 9.27
C ILE A 29 -3.68 10.90 9.52
N ILE A 30 -4.81 11.35 10.05
CA ILE A 30 -5.05 12.76 10.38
C ILE A 30 -5.32 12.88 11.88
N LEU A 31 -4.42 13.48 12.65
CA LEU A 31 -4.64 13.69 14.08
C LEU A 31 -5.32 15.02 14.36
N ASP A 32 -6.30 15.01 15.27
CA ASP A 32 -6.99 16.21 15.77
C ASP A 32 -6.02 17.21 16.41
N SER A 33 -4.98 16.69 17.06
CA SER A 33 -3.88 17.45 17.67
C SER A 33 -2.98 18.19 16.67
N TRP A 34 -3.02 17.84 15.38
CA TRP A 34 -2.32 18.58 14.33
C TRP A 34 -3.17 19.72 13.75
N GLY A 35 -4.48 19.72 14.04
CA GLY A 35 -5.39 20.77 13.63
C GLY A 35 -5.12 22.08 14.39
N CYS A 36 -5.21 23.20 13.67
CA CYS A 36 -5.30 24.51 14.28
C CYS A 36 -6.64 24.66 14.99
N THR A 37 -6.66 25.41 16.09
CA THR A 37 -7.91 25.80 16.75
C THR A 37 -8.29 27.22 16.33
N VAL A 38 -9.56 27.44 16.05
CA VAL A 38 -10.15 28.77 15.84
C VAL A 38 -11.26 28.94 16.86
N ASN A 39 -11.15 29.96 17.71
CA ASN A 39 -12.08 30.20 18.82
C ASN A 39 -12.31 28.94 19.69
N ALA A 40 -11.21 28.24 20.01
CA ALA A 40 -11.15 26.99 20.78
C ALA A 40 -11.79 25.75 20.13
N SER A 41 -12.31 25.85 18.90
CA SER A 41 -12.80 24.71 18.11
C SER A 41 -11.77 24.32 17.05
N ASN A 42 -11.73 23.07 16.61
CA ASN A 42 -10.80 22.60 15.56
C ASN A 42 -11.45 21.77 14.46
N LEU A 43 -12.71 21.36 14.64
CA LEU A 43 -13.54 20.69 13.64
C LEU A 43 -14.70 21.61 13.26
N PHE A 44 -14.87 21.88 11.97
CA PHE A 44 -15.76 22.93 11.49
C PHE A 44 -16.73 22.40 10.44
N ASN A 45 -17.83 23.13 10.24
CA ASN A 45 -18.77 22.93 9.14
C ASN A 45 -18.45 23.86 7.96
N SER A 46 -19.16 23.71 6.84
CA SER A 46 -18.93 24.52 5.64
C SER A 46 -19.17 26.02 5.85
N GLU A 47 -20.16 26.39 6.69
CA GLU A 47 -20.51 27.79 6.95
C GLU A 47 -19.36 28.51 7.66
N PHE A 48 -18.80 27.86 8.69
CA PHE A 48 -17.65 28.39 9.40
C PHE A 48 -16.40 28.47 8.51
N ILE A 49 -16.14 27.46 7.69
CA ILE A 49 -14.98 27.49 6.79
C ILE A 49 -15.11 28.61 5.74
N GLN A 50 -16.31 28.82 5.19
CA GLN A 50 -16.55 29.96 4.30
C GLN A 50 -16.22 31.28 5.01
N TYR A 51 -16.74 31.46 6.23
CA TYR A 51 -16.44 32.64 7.05
C TYR A 51 -14.94 32.79 7.34
N PHE A 52 -14.24 31.71 7.66
CA PHE A 52 -12.78 31.71 7.88
C PHE A 52 -12.00 32.14 6.64
N ILE A 53 -12.38 31.64 5.46
CA ILE A 53 -11.78 32.03 4.18
C ILE A 53 -12.02 33.53 3.92
N ASP A 54 -13.27 33.99 4.04
CA ASP A 54 -13.68 35.36 3.74
C ASP A 54 -13.10 36.39 4.72
N SER A 55 -12.72 35.96 5.93
CA SER A 55 -12.00 36.79 6.90
C SER A 55 -10.57 37.15 6.49
N GLY A 56 -10.00 36.46 5.50
CA GLY A 56 -8.62 36.65 5.05
C GLY A 56 -7.56 36.04 5.99
N LYS A 57 -7.98 35.24 6.98
CA LYS A 57 -7.07 34.51 7.88
C LYS A 57 -6.54 33.21 7.30
N PHE A 58 -7.08 32.75 6.17
CA PHE A 58 -6.56 31.58 5.46
C PHE A 58 -5.27 31.94 4.72
N SER A 59 -4.13 31.62 5.31
CA SER A 59 -2.79 31.92 4.77
C SER A 59 -2.18 30.75 3.99
N ASP A 60 -1.12 31.02 3.21
CA ASP A 60 -0.43 30.04 2.36
C ASP A 60 0.30 28.91 3.12
N ASP A 61 0.55 29.09 4.41
CA ASP A 61 1.13 28.06 5.28
C ASP A 61 0.09 27.08 5.84
N LEU A 62 -1.20 27.33 5.59
CA LEU A 62 -2.32 26.48 5.97
C LEU A 62 -2.89 25.72 4.77
N VAL A 63 -3.51 24.59 5.05
CA VAL A 63 -4.44 23.90 4.15
C VAL A 63 -5.69 23.54 4.93
N ILE A 64 -6.83 23.48 4.24
CA ILE A 64 -8.08 23.01 4.83
C ILE A 64 -8.35 21.61 4.30
N LEU A 65 -8.49 20.65 5.21
CA LEU A 65 -8.84 19.28 4.90
C LEU A 65 -10.36 19.16 4.97
N GLU A 66 -10.96 18.80 3.85
CA GLU A 66 -12.36 18.45 3.80
C GLU A 66 -12.50 16.94 3.99
N LEU A 67 -13.21 16.55 5.04
CA LEU A 67 -13.39 15.18 5.49
C LEU A 67 -14.85 14.75 5.34
N PHE A 68 -15.04 13.48 4.97
CA PHE A 68 -16.37 12.88 4.95
C PHE A 68 -16.99 12.88 6.35
N GLN A 69 -18.29 13.17 6.42
CA GLN A 69 -19.09 13.43 7.63
C GLN A 69 -18.54 12.76 8.90
N ILE A 70 -17.90 13.54 9.76
CA ILE A 70 -17.42 13.09 11.06
C ILE A 70 -18.57 13.26 12.05
N GLN A 71 -19.17 12.14 12.47
CA GLN A 71 -20.28 12.14 13.41
C GLN A 71 -19.84 12.52 14.84
N GLU A 72 -18.66 12.07 15.25
CA GLU A 72 -18.11 12.31 16.58
C GLU A 72 -16.64 12.72 16.48
N LYS A 73 -16.23 13.65 17.34
CA LYS A 73 -14.84 14.11 17.43
C LYS A 73 -13.96 12.95 17.91
N ARG A 74 -12.88 12.66 17.18
CA ARG A 74 -11.92 11.59 17.49
C ARG A 74 -10.52 12.14 17.63
N ALA A 75 -9.62 11.38 18.26
CA ALA A 75 -8.22 11.76 18.38
C ALA A 75 -7.49 11.61 17.03
N ALA A 76 -7.83 10.57 16.26
CA ALA A 76 -7.37 10.34 14.90
C ALA A 76 -8.54 10.08 13.94
N TYR A 77 -8.41 10.61 12.74
CA TYR A 77 -9.30 10.38 11.61
C TYR A 77 -8.58 9.57 10.53
N SER A 78 -9.29 8.64 9.90
CA SER A 78 -8.76 7.87 8.78
C SER A 78 -8.44 8.80 7.61
N PHE A 79 -7.32 8.55 6.94
CA PHE A 79 -7.00 9.23 5.70
C PHE A 79 -7.99 8.88 4.57
N SER A 80 -8.69 7.74 4.66
CA SER A 80 -9.79 7.40 3.75
C SER A 80 -10.95 8.39 3.81
N SER A 81 -11.09 9.12 4.91
CA SER A 81 -12.10 10.17 5.05
C SER A 81 -11.74 11.46 4.32
N LEU A 82 -10.48 11.64 3.87
CA LEU A 82 -10.04 12.84 3.17
C LEU A 82 -10.65 12.90 1.77
N ARG A 83 -11.52 13.88 1.54
CA ARG A 83 -12.19 14.10 0.26
C ARG A 83 -11.48 15.13 -0.57
N ARG A 84 -11.11 16.26 0.03
CA ARG A 84 -10.43 17.35 -0.67
C ARG A 84 -9.41 18.06 0.21
N VAL A 85 -8.34 18.56 -0.42
CA VAL A 85 -7.38 19.48 0.20
C VAL A 85 -7.53 20.84 -0.45
N ILE A 86 -7.87 21.84 0.35
CA ILE A 86 -8.13 23.19 -0.12
C ILE A 86 -6.92 24.07 0.18
N PHE A 87 -6.48 24.82 -0.83
CA PHE A 87 -5.40 25.80 -0.79
C PHE A 87 -5.95 27.21 -0.93
N ASN A 88 -5.26 28.17 -0.31
CA ASN A 88 -5.62 29.59 -0.37
C ASN A 88 -5.32 30.23 -1.74
N SER A 89 -4.28 29.75 -2.42
CA SER A 89 -3.83 30.34 -3.68
C SER A 89 -3.33 29.28 -4.67
N GLU A 90 -3.41 29.61 -5.97
CA GLU A 90 -2.87 28.78 -7.04
C GLU A 90 -1.37 28.57 -6.88
N SER A 91 -0.64 29.61 -6.46
CA SER A 91 0.80 29.51 -6.21
C SER A 91 1.15 28.47 -5.14
N SER A 92 0.38 28.43 -4.04
CA SER A 92 0.58 27.46 -2.97
C SER A 92 0.24 26.03 -3.38
N TYR A 93 -0.79 25.86 -4.22
CA TYR A 93 -1.16 24.58 -4.81
C TYR A 93 -0.09 24.07 -5.77
N GLN A 94 0.41 24.90 -6.69
CA GLN A 94 1.47 24.52 -7.63
C GLN A 94 2.77 24.16 -6.90
N PHE A 95 3.17 24.96 -5.90
CA PHE A 95 4.35 24.63 -5.07
C PHE A 95 4.22 23.28 -4.35
N PHE A 96 3.00 22.94 -3.90
CA PHE A 96 2.74 21.63 -3.31
C PHE A 96 2.85 20.50 -4.35
N ARG A 97 2.35 20.71 -5.57
CA ARG A 97 2.38 19.72 -6.65
C ARG A 97 3.76 19.47 -7.25
N GLU A 98 4.59 20.50 -7.36
CA GLU A 98 5.96 20.39 -7.89
C GLU A 98 6.90 19.65 -6.93
N ARG A 99 6.48 19.50 -5.67
CA ARG A 99 7.28 18.80 -4.66
C ARG A 99 7.10 17.30 -4.81
N ASN A 100 8.21 16.60 -5.04
CA ASN A 100 8.22 15.14 -5.01
C ASN A 100 8.21 14.64 -3.56
N TYR A 101 7.28 13.75 -3.24
CA TYR A 101 7.22 13.05 -1.96
C TYR A 101 7.49 11.58 -2.20
N GLU A 102 8.49 11.04 -1.53
CA GLU A 102 8.93 9.65 -1.72
C GLU A 102 7.82 8.64 -1.41
N ASN A 103 6.96 8.96 -0.44
CA ASN A 103 6.04 8.00 0.16
C ASN A 103 4.59 8.21 -0.29
N PHE A 104 4.33 9.26 -1.08
CA PHE A 104 2.98 9.62 -1.47
C PHE A 104 2.95 10.36 -2.81
N ASP A 105 2.05 9.97 -3.71
CA ASP A 105 1.79 10.71 -4.93
C ASP A 105 0.69 11.76 -4.72
N VAL A 106 1.07 13.04 -4.76
CA VAL A 106 0.13 14.15 -4.61
C VAL A 106 -0.85 14.27 -5.76
N SER A 107 -0.59 13.63 -6.91
CA SER A 107 -1.53 13.57 -8.03
C SER A 107 -2.78 12.76 -7.69
N SER A 108 -2.70 11.86 -6.71
CA SER A 108 -3.84 11.08 -6.23
C SER A 108 -4.74 11.86 -5.28
N LEU A 109 -4.39 13.10 -4.92
CA LEU A 109 -5.21 13.94 -4.04
C LEU A 109 -6.13 14.82 -4.86
N ASN A 110 -7.37 14.92 -4.41
CA ASN A 110 -8.30 15.90 -4.93
C ASN A 110 -8.01 17.26 -4.29
N CYS A 111 -7.30 18.13 -5.02
CA CYS A 111 -6.89 19.44 -4.53
C CYS A 111 -7.68 20.54 -5.22
N TYR A 112 -8.04 21.57 -4.44
CA TYR A 112 -8.73 22.75 -4.94
C TYR A 112 -8.10 24.02 -4.42
N VAL A 113 -8.22 25.08 -5.22
CA VAL A 113 -7.94 26.44 -4.77
C VAL A 113 -9.27 27.12 -4.55
N PHE A 114 -9.51 27.57 -3.32
CA PHE A 114 -10.70 28.34 -3.01
C PHE A 114 -10.29 29.82 -2.95
N PRO A 115 -10.66 30.63 -3.96
CA PRO A 115 -10.20 32.00 -4.03
C PRO A 115 -10.84 32.82 -2.91
N TYR A 116 -10.03 33.63 -2.24
CA TYR A 116 -10.50 34.65 -1.32
C TYR A 116 -11.55 35.54 -2.00
N GLN A 117 -12.77 35.57 -1.44
CA GLN A 117 -13.80 36.52 -1.84
C GLN A 117 -14.00 37.49 -0.69
N LYS A 118 -13.53 38.73 -0.85
CA LYS A 118 -13.69 39.75 0.18
C LYS A 118 -15.18 40.04 0.37
N THR A 119 -15.76 39.52 1.45
CA THR A 119 -17.09 39.94 1.90
C THR A 119 -16.93 41.14 2.84
N ASN A 120 -17.86 42.09 2.77
CA ASN A 120 -17.89 43.26 3.66
C ASN A 120 -18.48 42.92 5.04
N GLU A 121 -18.55 41.64 5.41
CA GLU A 121 -19.13 41.22 6.68
C GLU A 121 -18.14 41.43 7.82
N ILE A 122 -18.49 42.34 8.73
CA ILE A 122 -17.79 42.55 10.00
C ILE A 122 -18.23 41.42 10.93
N GLY A 123 -17.56 40.28 10.84
CA GLY A 123 -17.79 39.18 11.77
C GLY A 123 -16.93 39.30 13.05
N ALA A 124 -17.22 38.43 14.02
CA ALA A 124 -16.47 38.36 15.28
C ALA A 124 -14.98 38.09 15.05
N GLU A 125 -14.13 38.64 15.93
CA GLU A 125 -12.68 38.43 15.86
C GLU A 125 -12.34 36.93 15.87
N LEU A 126 -11.62 36.47 14.85
CA LEU A 126 -11.15 35.09 14.74
C LEU A 126 -9.77 34.96 15.37
N VAL A 127 -9.68 34.16 16.44
CA VAL A 127 -8.42 33.82 17.10
C VAL A 127 -7.97 32.44 16.63
N LEU A 128 -6.98 32.42 15.72
CA LEU A 128 -6.32 31.21 15.23
C LEU A 128 -5.14 30.87 16.13
N ASN A 129 -5.12 29.66 16.69
CA ASN A 129 -3.99 29.11 17.41
C ASN A 129 -3.44 27.88 16.71
N TYR A 130 -2.12 27.87 16.52
CA TYR A 130 -1.39 26.72 16.03
C TYR A 130 -1.19 25.68 17.14
N PRO A 131 -1.05 24.39 16.80
CA PRO A 131 -0.77 23.35 17.79
C PRO A 131 0.56 23.65 18.50
N SER A 132 0.52 23.75 19.83
CA SER A 132 1.65 24.16 20.68
C SER A 132 2.79 23.15 20.67
N ASN A 133 2.44 21.86 20.52
CA ASN A 133 3.35 20.74 20.32
C ASN A 133 2.69 19.82 19.29
N PRO A 134 3.07 19.85 18.00
CA PRO A 134 2.63 18.81 17.09
C PRO A 134 3.09 17.48 17.70
N THR A 135 2.14 16.58 17.96
CA THR A 135 2.34 15.25 18.55
C THR A 135 3.69 14.66 18.17
N ASN A 136 4.43 14.13 19.16
CA ASN A 136 5.76 13.58 18.90
C ASN A 136 5.59 12.43 17.90
N LYS A 137 6.43 12.37 16.85
CA LYS A 137 6.41 11.23 15.91
C LYS A 137 6.46 9.88 16.63
N ASN A 138 7.09 9.87 17.81
CA ASN A 138 7.13 8.74 18.74
C ASN A 138 5.75 8.16 19.11
N ASP A 139 4.69 8.97 19.10
CA ASP A 139 3.33 8.52 19.44
C ASP A 139 2.71 7.68 18.32
N LEU A 140 3.26 7.75 17.10
CA LEU A 140 2.84 6.96 15.94
C LEU A 140 3.68 5.71 15.72
N VAL A 141 4.84 5.57 16.36
CA VAL A 141 5.75 4.43 16.17
C VAL A 141 5.03 3.10 16.38
N PHE A 142 4.16 3.03 17.39
CA PHE A 142 3.39 1.83 17.69
C PHE A 142 2.47 1.43 16.53
N SER A 143 1.64 2.36 16.04
CA SER A 143 0.71 2.05 14.96
C SER A 143 1.47 1.85 13.64
N ASP A 144 2.48 2.66 13.37
CA ASP A 144 3.29 2.59 12.15
C ASP A 144 3.97 1.22 11.97
N GLY A 145 4.51 0.63 13.05
CA GLY A 145 5.08 -0.71 13.05
C GLY A 145 4.04 -1.81 12.76
N ILE A 146 2.87 -1.74 13.39
CA ILE A 146 1.78 -2.72 13.16
C ILE A 146 1.25 -2.61 11.73
N ILE A 147 1.05 -1.39 11.23
CA ILE A 147 0.64 -1.13 9.85
C ILE A 147 1.67 -1.69 8.87
N ALA A 148 2.97 -1.63 9.16
CA ALA A 148 4.01 -2.23 8.31
C ALA A 148 3.86 -3.75 8.17
N LEU A 149 3.53 -4.43 9.27
CA LEU A 149 3.28 -5.88 9.27
C LEU A 149 2.04 -6.22 8.45
N VAL A 150 0.92 -5.53 8.72
CA VAL A 150 -0.33 -5.72 7.98
C VAL A 150 -0.14 -5.46 6.49
N PHE A 151 0.57 -4.38 6.14
CA PHE A 151 0.93 -4.07 4.77
C PHE A 151 1.68 -5.22 4.09
N ASN A 152 2.66 -5.81 4.76
CA ASN A 152 3.44 -6.92 4.22
C ASN A 152 2.55 -8.15 3.98
N GLU A 153 1.73 -8.55 4.95
CA GLU A 153 0.88 -9.74 4.78
C GLU A 153 -0.16 -9.57 3.66
N LEU A 154 -0.75 -8.38 3.53
CA LEU A 154 -1.71 -8.07 2.47
C LEU A 154 -1.06 -7.99 1.09
N SER A 155 0.09 -7.32 0.97
CA SER A 155 0.79 -7.13 -0.31
C SER A 155 1.26 -8.44 -0.94
N PHE A 156 1.52 -9.46 -0.12
CA PHE A 156 1.93 -10.79 -0.58
C PHE A 156 0.79 -11.83 -0.52
N GLY A 157 -0.43 -11.43 -0.15
CA GLY A 157 -1.58 -12.31 -0.08
C GLY A 157 -1.44 -13.47 0.92
N VAL A 158 -0.59 -13.32 1.94
CA VAL A 158 -0.30 -14.38 2.92
C VAL A 158 -1.46 -14.54 3.90
N ILE A 159 -2.04 -13.42 4.34
CA ILE A 159 -3.19 -13.39 5.24
C ILE A 159 -4.31 -12.58 4.59
N PRO A 160 -5.49 -13.18 4.35
CA PRO A 160 -6.65 -12.44 3.83
C PRO A 160 -7.08 -11.32 4.78
N GLU A 161 -7.49 -10.17 4.22
CA GLU A 161 -7.99 -9.01 4.97
C GLU A 161 -9.09 -9.39 5.98
N LEU A 162 -9.99 -10.31 5.59
CA LEU A 162 -11.07 -10.79 6.45
C LEU A 162 -10.56 -11.40 7.76
N ASN A 163 -9.42 -12.11 7.73
CA ASN A 163 -8.84 -12.72 8.93
C ASN A 163 -8.23 -11.65 9.84
N LEU A 164 -7.60 -10.63 9.26
CA LEU A 164 -7.10 -9.48 10.01
C LEU A 164 -8.25 -8.74 10.72
N ARG A 165 -9.35 -8.47 10.00
CA ARG A 165 -10.55 -7.83 10.59
C ARG A 165 -11.13 -8.65 11.74
N LYS A 166 -11.29 -9.96 11.57
CA LYS A 166 -11.77 -10.87 12.63
C LYS A 166 -10.87 -10.87 13.86
N SER A 167 -9.55 -10.79 13.69
CA SER A 167 -8.62 -10.76 14.82
C SER A 167 -8.85 -9.53 15.73
N LEU A 168 -9.29 -8.42 15.14
CA LEU A 168 -9.48 -7.13 15.83
C LEU A 168 -10.81 -7.03 16.59
N THR A 169 -11.79 -7.91 16.32
CA THR A 169 -13.07 -7.92 17.04
C THR A 169 -13.02 -8.59 18.41
N ASN A 170 -11.89 -9.22 18.76
CA ASN A 170 -11.69 -9.85 20.06
C ASN A 170 -11.48 -8.80 21.17
N SER A 171 -11.76 -9.16 22.43
CA SER A 171 -11.53 -8.28 23.60
C SER A 171 -10.08 -7.77 23.71
N ASN A 172 -9.12 -8.56 23.21
CA ASN A 172 -7.71 -8.17 23.06
C ASN A 172 -7.33 -8.13 21.57
N GLY A 173 -7.99 -7.26 20.80
CA GLY A 173 -7.85 -7.21 19.33
C GLY A 173 -6.41 -7.03 18.84
N ILE A 174 -5.60 -6.20 19.52
CA ILE A 174 -4.20 -5.97 19.15
C ILE A 174 -3.33 -7.21 19.40
N GLU A 175 -3.45 -7.83 20.58
CA GLU A 175 -2.71 -9.07 20.89
C GLU A 175 -3.10 -10.19 19.92
N SER A 176 -4.39 -10.30 19.61
CA SER A 176 -4.90 -11.27 18.63
C SER A 176 -4.37 -11.01 17.22
N LEU A 177 -4.25 -9.73 16.83
CA LEU A 177 -3.65 -9.33 15.56
C LEU A 177 -2.17 -9.69 15.50
N LEU A 178 -1.39 -9.35 16.53
CA LEU A 178 0.05 -9.68 16.59
C LEU A 178 0.28 -11.20 16.58
N PHE A 179 -0.53 -11.93 17.33
CA PHE A 179 -0.53 -13.40 17.34
C PHE A 179 -0.72 -13.99 15.93
N LEU A 180 -1.70 -13.45 15.19
CA LEU A 180 -1.96 -13.83 13.80
C LEU A 180 -0.80 -13.44 12.88
N LEU A 181 -0.30 -12.20 12.99
CA LEU A 181 0.77 -11.66 12.15
C LEU A 181 2.09 -12.41 12.35
N PHE A 182 2.44 -12.85 13.56
CA PHE A 182 3.64 -13.65 13.82
C PHE A 182 3.44 -15.15 13.70
N ASN A 183 2.20 -15.59 13.41
CA ASN A 183 1.82 -16.99 13.31
C ASN A 183 2.28 -17.79 14.54
N GLU A 184 1.97 -17.27 15.74
CA GLU A 184 2.41 -17.83 17.02
C GLU A 184 1.97 -19.29 17.22
N ASN A 185 0.92 -19.75 16.55
CA ASN A 185 0.49 -21.16 16.52
C ASN A 185 1.57 -22.13 15.99
N GLU A 186 2.50 -21.65 15.15
CA GLU A 186 3.60 -22.45 14.64
C GLU A 186 4.82 -22.46 15.58
N VAL A 187 4.78 -21.72 16.69
CA VAL A 187 5.84 -21.71 17.69
C VAL A 187 5.56 -22.82 18.72
N GLU A 188 6.30 -23.91 18.61
CA GLU A 188 6.09 -25.12 19.42
C GLU A 188 6.38 -24.92 20.91
N ASP A 189 7.37 -24.09 21.27
CA ASP A 189 7.81 -23.87 22.66
C ASP A 189 7.11 -22.65 23.29
N PRO A 190 6.29 -22.82 24.35
CA PRO A 190 5.65 -21.70 25.04
C PRO A 190 6.62 -20.66 25.61
N ASN A 191 7.87 -21.05 25.92
CA ASN A 191 8.89 -20.09 26.36
C ASN A 191 9.34 -19.21 25.19
N ASP A 192 9.42 -19.76 23.97
CA ASP A 192 9.79 -18.99 22.78
C ASP A 192 8.70 -17.97 22.44
N ILE A 193 7.42 -18.27 22.69
CA ILE A 193 6.31 -17.30 22.56
C ILE A 193 6.51 -16.12 23.53
N LYS A 194 6.91 -16.38 24.78
CA LYS A 194 7.20 -15.29 25.74
C LYS A 194 8.40 -14.45 25.31
N VAL A 195 9.44 -15.08 24.77
CA VAL A 195 10.61 -14.35 24.23
C VAL A 195 10.21 -13.51 23.01
N LEU A 196 9.43 -14.07 22.09
CA LEU A 196 8.87 -13.41 20.92
C LEU A 196 8.10 -12.13 21.32
N ASN A 197 7.16 -12.25 22.26
CA ASN A 197 6.32 -11.12 22.67
C ASN A 197 7.15 -10.01 23.34
N THR A 198 8.13 -10.37 24.16
CA THR A 198 9.06 -9.39 24.74
C THR A 198 9.91 -8.72 23.67
N PHE A 199 10.40 -9.46 22.68
CA PHE A 199 11.23 -8.88 21.62
C PHE A 199 10.42 -7.99 20.66
N MET A 200 9.16 -8.32 20.36
CA MET A 200 8.26 -7.43 19.61
C MET A 200 8.12 -6.05 20.28
N ALA A 201 7.93 -6.03 21.60
CA ALA A 201 7.87 -4.78 22.35
C ALA A 201 9.19 -4.00 22.26
N LEU A 202 10.34 -4.68 22.34
CA LEU A 202 11.65 -4.05 22.18
C LEU A 202 11.87 -3.48 20.78
N CYS A 203 11.38 -4.14 19.71
CA CYS A 203 11.44 -3.61 18.35
C CYS A 203 10.68 -2.28 18.22
N LEU A 204 9.49 -2.18 18.82
CA LEU A 204 8.70 -0.95 18.84
C LEU A 204 9.35 0.16 19.67
N GLU A 205 9.94 -0.20 20.81
CA GLU A 205 10.62 0.75 21.69
C GLU A 205 11.93 1.29 21.12
N ASN A 206 12.60 0.52 20.25
CA ASN A 206 13.87 0.83 19.57
C ASN A 206 13.65 0.99 18.06
N SER A 207 12.59 1.72 17.69
CA SER A 207 12.25 2.03 16.30
C SER A 207 13.39 2.72 15.55
N LEU A 208 13.27 2.80 14.23
CA LEU A 208 14.32 3.38 13.39
C LEU A 208 14.71 4.82 13.81
N ASP A 209 13.72 5.63 14.20
CA ASP A 209 13.93 6.99 14.71
C ASP A 209 14.67 7.06 16.06
N ARG A 210 14.65 6.00 16.86
CA ARG A 210 15.29 5.92 18.19
C ARG A 210 16.69 5.30 18.16
N GLY A 211 17.08 4.71 17.03
CA GLY A 211 18.35 4.01 16.86
C GLY A 211 18.31 2.54 17.29
N TRP A 212 19.40 1.82 17.02
CA TRP A 212 19.55 0.41 17.35
C TRP A 212 20.86 0.16 18.07
N ASP A 213 20.76 -0.29 19.32
CA ASP A 213 21.89 -0.80 20.11
C ASP A 213 21.61 -2.27 20.43
N ALA A 214 22.31 -3.16 19.70
CA ALA A 214 22.09 -4.60 19.81
C ALA A 214 22.44 -5.15 21.21
N GLU A 215 23.47 -4.60 21.86
CA GLU A 215 23.87 -5.05 23.20
C GLU A 215 22.83 -4.63 24.23
N PHE A 216 22.37 -3.38 24.16
CA PHE A 216 21.30 -2.89 25.03
C PHE A 216 20.00 -3.65 24.84
N VAL A 217 19.61 -3.95 23.60
CA VAL A 217 18.38 -4.70 23.28
C VAL A 217 18.48 -6.14 23.80
N LEU A 218 19.61 -6.82 23.59
CA LEU A 218 19.83 -8.18 24.08
C LEU A 218 19.83 -8.23 25.62
N HIS A 219 20.43 -7.25 26.28
CA HIS A 219 20.40 -7.11 27.73
C HIS A 219 18.96 -6.94 28.23
N SER A 220 18.22 -5.97 27.66
CA SER A 220 16.83 -5.67 27.99
C SER A 220 15.90 -6.86 27.77
N LEU A 221 16.11 -7.65 26.72
CA LEU A 221 15.37 -8.89 26.48
C LEU A 221 15.55 -9.87 27.64
N GLY A 222 16.80 -10.04 28.10
CA GLY A 222 17.11 -10.94 29.22
C GLY A 222 16.50 -10.49 30.56
N GLU A 223 16.37 -9.19 30.79
CA GLU A 223 15.77 -8.64 32.02
C GLU A 223 14.24 -8.72 32.05
N ARG A 224 13.60 -8.62 30.88
CA ARG A 224 12.13 -8.55 30.77
C ARG A 224 11.44 -9.91 30.68
N ILE A 225 12.18 -10.98 30.37
CA ILE A 225 11.64 -12.34 30.42
C ILE A 225 11.73 -12.91 31.84
N SER A 226 10.91 -13.93 32.13
CA SER A 226 10.92 -14.56 33.46
C SER A 226 12.25 -15.26 33.77
N LYS A 227 12.64 -15.31 35.05
CA LYS A 227 13.85 -16.02 35.51
C LYS A 227 13.95 -17.46 35.00
N LYS A 228 12.80 -18.16 34.98
CA LYS A 228 12.70 -19.53 34.45
C LYS A 228 13.19 -19.64 33.00
N ILE A 229 12.91 -18.65 32.17
CA ILE A 229 13.34 -18.62 30.76
C ILE A 229 14.80 -18.14 30.68
N SER A 230 15.15 -17.05 31.38
CA SER A 230 16.50 -16.49 31.30
C SER A 230 17.60 -17.44 31.80
N GLU A 231 17.27 -18.27 32.81
CA GLU A 231 18.18 -19.27 33.38
C GLU A 231 18.07 -20.64 32.69
N SER A 232 17.17 -20.79 31.70
CA SER A 232 17.09 -22.02 30.92
C SER A 232 18.37 -22.22 30.10
N GLU A 233 18.84 -23.47 30.02
CA GLU A 233 20.06 -23.81 29.26
C GLU A 233 19.97 -23.33 27.81
N LYS A 234 18.82 -23.55 27.16
CA LYS A 234 18.53 -23.12 25.79
C LYS A 234 18.76 -21.62 25.60
N PHE A 235 18.16 -20.78 26.45
CA PHE A 235 18.27 -19.32 26.33
C PHE A 235 19.65 -18.82 26.74
N SER A 236 20.21 -19.33 27.83
CA SER A 236 21.53 -18.92 28.35
C SER A 236 22.63 -19.18 27.33
N VAL A 237 22.69 -20.40 26.77
CA VAL A 237 23.67 -20.75 25.72
C VAL A 237 23.48 -19.90 24.46
N TRP A 238 22.24 -19.63 24.07
CA TRP A 238 21.96 -18.76 22.92
C TRP A 238 22.41 -17.32 23.18
N LYS A 239 22.13 -16.77 24.37
CA LYS A 239 22.49 -15.41 24.76
C LYS A 239 24.01 -15.24 24.79
N ASP A 240 24.74 -16.19 25.37
CA ASP A 240 26.21 -16.17 25.42
C ASP A 240 26.82 -16.18 24.02
N LYS A 241 26.34 -17.07 23.15
CA LYS A 241 26.82 -17.11 21.75
C LYS A 241 26.47 -15.84 20.97
N THR A 242 25.32 -15.23 21.26
CA THR A 242 24.93 -13.96 20.63
C THR A 242 25.82 -12.81 21.11
N ASN A 243 26.13 -12.74 22.40
CA ASN A 243 27.10 -11.77 22.95
C ASN A 243 28.48 -11.92 22.31
N ASP A 244 28.97 -13.16 22.17
CA ASP A 244 30.25 -13.44 21.52
C ASP A 244 30.26 -12.94 20.06
N LEU A 245 29.16 -13.14 19.31
CA LEU A 245 29.02 -12.62 17.94
C LEU A 245 29.01 -11.10 17.89
N LEU A 246 28.25 -10.44 18.77
CA LEU A 246 28.18 -8.97 18.85
C LEU A 246 29.55 -8.37 19.19
N SER A 247 30.33 -9.07 20.03
CA SER A 247 31.73 -8.71 20.36
C SER A 247 32.74 -9.03 19.27
N GLY A 248 32.31 -9.51 18.09
CA GLY A 248 33.17 -9.82 16.94
C GLY A 248 33.93 -11.16 17.05
N ARG A 249 33.58 -12.03 18.00
CA ARG A 249 34.18 -13.37 18.10
C ARG A 249 33.58 -14.30 17.06
N LYS A 250 34.39 -15.22 16.54
CA LYS A 250 33.94 -16.22 15.57
C LYS A 250 33.17 -17.34 16.29
N VAL A 251 31.85 -17.26 16.25
CA VAL A 251 30.95 -18.33 16.71
C VAL A 251 30.09 -18.77 15.53
N THR A 252 29.78 -20.06 15.44
CA THR A 252 28.86 -20.58 14.44
C THR A 252 27.54 -20.91 15.09
N ILE A 253 26.47 -20.29 14.61
CA ILE A 253 25.10 -20.59 15.02
C ILE A 253 24.33 -20.96 13.75
N PRO A 254 23.72 -22.15 13.67
CA PRO A 254 22.85 -22.51 12.56
C PRO A 254 21.69 -21.53 12.45
N LEU A 255 21.47 -21.01 11.24
CA LEU A 255 20.38 -20.09 10.90
C LEU A 255 19.26 -20.80 10.13
N ASP A 256 19.27 -22.13 10.10
CA ASP A 256 18.23 -22.96 9.50
C ASP A 256 16.95 -22.99 10.37
N ASP A 257 15.92 -23.69 9.90
CA ASP A 257 14.65 -23.82 10.63
C ASP A 257 14.67 -24.92 11.71
N ASN A 258 15.79 -25.63 11.91
CA ASN A 258 15.89 -26.76 12.84
C ASN A 258 16.13 -26.30 14.29
N GLY A 259 15.08 -26.01 15.05
CA GLY A 259 15.15 -25.63 16.46
C GLY A 259 14.35 -24.37 16.74
N SER A 260 14.82 -23.51 17.65
CA SER A 260 14.11 -22.26 17.95
C SER A 260 14.23 -21.25 16.82
N VAL A 261 13.16 -21.14 16.02
CA VAL A 261 13.02 -20.13 14.97
C VAL A 261 13.09 -18.73 15.57
N VAL A 262 12.44 -18.51 16.72
CA VAL A 262 12.38 -17.20 17.41
C VAL A 262 13.78 -16.70 17.77
N LEU A 263 14.56 -17.49 18.52
CA LEU A 263 15.89 -17.07 18.98
C LEU A 263 16.85 -16.80 17.82
N ARG A 264 16.76 -17.58 16.74
CA ARG A 264 17.58 -17.39 15.53
C ARG A 264 17.18 -16.15 14.75
N ALA A 265 15.87 -15.89 14.64
CA ALA A 265 15.36 -14.68 14.02
C ALA A 265 15.79 -13.43 14.80
N ILE A 266 15.69 -13.45 16.14
CA ILE A 266 16.17 -12.37 17.01
C ILE A 266 17.65 -12.08 16.76
N MET A 267 18.48 -13.12 16.71
CA MET A 267 19.90 -12.98 16.44
C MET A 267 20.18 -12.36 15.06
N LEU A 268 19.44 -12.75 14.02
CA LEU A 268 19.56 -12.13 12.70
C LEU A 268 19.28 -10.62 12.76
N VAL A 269 18.24 -10.21 13.48
CA VAL A 269 17.83 -8.81 13.63
C VAL A 269 18.86 -8.03 14.43
N LEU A 270 19.39 -8.61 15.51
CA LEU A 270 20.46 -7.99 16.31
C LEU A 270 21.70 -7.67 15.46
N LEU A 271 22.06 -8.58 14.55
CA LEU A 271 23.22 -8.41 13.66
C LEU A 271 22.91 -7.55 12.43
N ASN A 272 21.67 -7.58 11.93
CA ASN A 272 21.25 -6.95 10.68
C ASN A 272 19.87 -6.30 10.86
N PRO A 273 19.80 -5.13 11.50
CA PRO A 273 18.53 -4.49 11.85
C PRO A 273 17.84 -3.79 10.67
N GLU A 274 18.41 -3.86 9.46
CA GLU A 274 17.93 -3.18 8.24
C GLU A 274 17.47 -4.20 7.19
N LEU A 275 16.35 -3.90 6.53
CA LEU A 275 15.68 -4.84 5.63
C LEU A 275 16.54 -5.21 4.41
N ASP A 276 17.21 -4.23 3.81
CA ASP A 276 18.08 -4.45 2.65
C ASP A 276 19.25 -5.38 2.96
N ASN A 277 19.82 -5.25 4.16
CA ASN A 277 20.90 -6.14 4.62
C ASN A 277 20.37 -7.56 4.81
N LEU A 278 19.20 -7.72 5.45
CA LEU A 278 18.59 -9.03 5.64
C LEU A 278 18.28 -9.71 4.29
N LEU A 279 17.72 -8.97 3.33
CA LEU A 279 17.44 -9.44 1.96
C LEU A 279 18.73 -9.85 1.23
N THR A 280 19.77 -9.02 1.32
CA THR A 280 21.08 -9.29 0.70
C THR A 280 21.71 -10.56 1.26
N ILE A 281 21.65 -10.76 2.58
CA ILE A 281 22.20 -11.94 3.23
C ILE A 281 21.40 -13.19 2.84
N LYS A 282 20.07 -13.12 2.79
CA LYS A 282 19.24 -14.25 2.32
C LYS A 282 19.55 -14.62 0.88
N ASN A 283 19.76 -13.65 -0.01
CA ASN A 283 20.12 -13.90 -1.40
C ASN A 283 21.54 -14.49 -1.54
N THR A 284 22.49 -14.01 -0.74
CA THR A 284 23.90 -14.45 -0.80
C THR A 284 24.10 -15.82 -0.14
N LEU A 285 23.32 -16.13 0.89
CA LEU A 285 23.43 -17.33 1.72
C LEU A 285 22.21 -18.25 1.57
N ALA A 286 21.52 -18.26 0.42
CA ALA A 286 20.19 -18.86 0.20
C ALA A 286 19.92 -20.22 0.87
N ASN A 287 20.93 -21.09 1.00
CA ASN A 287 20.82 -22.43 1.60
C ASN A 287 21.20 -22.51 3.09
N LYS A 288 21.58 -21.39 3.74
CA LYS A 288 22.05 -21.36 5.15
C LYS A 288 21.06 -20.69 6.10
N ILE A 289 20.10 -19.93 5.58
CA ILE A 289 19.06 -19.28 6.38
C ILE A 289 17.72 -19.94 6.06
N GLY A 290 17.09 -20.51 7.08
CA GLY A 290 15.76 -21.11 6.98
C GLY A 290 14.68 -20.08 6.62
N ASP A 291 13.63 -20.54 5.95
CA ASP A 291 12.58 -19.65 5.46
C ASP A 291 11.72 -19.13 6.61
N LYS A 292 11.45 -19.95 7.64
CA LYS A 292 10.71 -19.52 8.83
C LYS A 292 11.52 -18.50 9.63
N VAL A 293 12.81 -18.77 9.82
CA VAL A 293 13.74 -17.84 10.49
C VAL A 293 13.82 -16.51 9.77
N PHE A 294 13.97 -16.53 8.44
CA PHE A 294 14.01 -15.31 7.63
C PHE A 294 12.70 -14.52 7.69
N CYS A 295 11.55 -15.19 7.51
CA CYS A 295 10.24 -14.53 7.55
C CYS A 295 9.97 -13.89 8.91
N MET A 296 10.35 -14.55 10.01
CA MET A 296 10.21 -14.00 11.36
C MET A 296 11.14 -12.81 11.60
N ALA A 297 12.41 -12.90 11.16
CA ALA A 297 13.35 -11.78 11.23
C ALA A 297 12.85 -10.56 10.43
N LYS A 298 12.32 -10.80 9.22
CA LYS A 298 11.72 -9.75 8.39
C LYS A 298 10.57 -9.05 9.11
N LYS A 299 9.69 -9.79 9.80
CA LYS A 299 8.59 -9.21 10.59
C LYS A 299 9.11 -8.32 11.72
N PHE A 300 10.13 -8.74 12.47
CA PHE A 300 10.75 -7.88 13.49
C PHE A 300 11.34 -6.59 12.92
N ILE A 301 12.03 -6.65 11.78
CA ILE A 301 12.58 -5.47 11.12
C ILE A 301 11.44 -4.54 10.69
N LEU A 302 10.39 -5.06 10.05
CA LEU A 302 9.24 -4.26 9.65
C LEU A 302 8.55 -3.56 10.82
N LEU A 303 8.39 -4.26 11.94
CA LEU A 303 7.83 -3.71 13.17
C LEU A 303 8.65 -2.53 13.70
N ARG A 304 9.98 -2.57 13.54
CA ARG A 304 10.90 -1.49 13.92
C ARG A 304 10.91 -0.33 12.91
N THR A 305 10.92 -0.65 11.63
CA THR A 305 11.05 0.32 10.54
C THR A 305 9.78 1.12 10.35
N GLY A 306 8.62 0.47 10.35
CA GLY A 306 7.32 1.12 10.22
C GLY A 306 6.88 1.35 8.76
N PHE A 307 5.57 1.54 8.58
CA PHE A 307 4.93 1.73 7.28
C PHE A 307 5.34 3.05 6.61
N SER A 308 5.65 4.05 7.44
CA SER A 308 6.08 5.35 7.00
C SER A 308 7.29 5.32 6.07
N PHE A 309 8.12 4.27 6.07
CA PHE A 309 9.30 4.13 5.19
C PHE A 309 9.03 3.52 3.82
N PHE A 310 7.86 2.92 3.58
CA PHE A 310 7.54 2.43 2.24
C PHE A 310 7.32 3.59 1.29
N ASN A 311 7.93 3.51 0.11
CA ASN A 311 7.73 4.51 -0.94
C ASN A 311 6.35 4.35 -1.59
N PHE A 312 5.95 5.34 -2.38
CA PHE A 312 4.64 5.33 -3.04
C PHE A 312 4.41 4.09 -3.91
N ALA A 313 5.41 3.66 -4.68
CA ALA A 313 5.30 2.51 -5.58
C ALA A 313 5.10 1.19 -4.80
N GLU A 314 5.69 1.07 -3.61
CA GLU A 314 5.43 -0.05 -2.71
C GLU A 314 4.02 -0.02 -2.15
N ARG A 315 3.56 1.16 -1.69
CA ARG A 315 2.21 1.34 -1.15
C ARG A 315 1.10 1.06 -2.16
N LEU A 316 1.36 1.31 -3.45
CA LEU A 316 0.42 0.99 -4.54
C LEU A 316 0.11 -0.50 -4.66
N LYS A 317 1.00 -1.39 -4.19
CA LYS A 317 0.79 -2.86 -4.25
C LYS A 317 -0.43 -3.34 -3.47
N LEU A 318 -0.91 -2.55 -2.50
CA LEU A 318 -2.11 -2.89 -1.72
C LEU A 318 -3.41 -2.82 -2.55
N GLY A 319 -3.44 -2.04 -3.63
CA GLY A 319 -4.69 -1.78 -4.36
C GLY A 319 -5.81 -1.30 -3.42
N GLU A 320 -6.96 -1.96 -3.49
CA GLU A 320 -8.16 -1.63 -2.68
C GLU A 320 -7.93 -1.82 -1.17
N ALA A 321 -7.03 -2.73 -0.77
CA ALA A 321 -6.74 -3.00 0.65
C ALA A 321 -6.08 -1.81 1.36
N ARG A 322 -5.62 -0.78 0.63
CA ARG A 322 -5.07 0.46 1.20
C ARG A 322 -6.10 1.22 2.04
N THR A 323 -7.38 1.12 1.71
CA THR A 323 -8.46 1.71 2.51
C THR A 323 -8.51 1.08 3.89
N PHE A 324 -8.48 -0.26 3.97
CA PHE A 324 -8.43 -0.98 5.25
C PHE A 324 -7.21 -0.58 6.08
N VAL A 325 -6.03 -0.46 5.45
CA VAL A 325 -4.79 -0.07 6.14
C VAL A 325 -4.89 1.34 6.74
N ARG A 326 -5.48 2.30 6.01
CA ARG A 326 -5.72 3.67 6.50
C ARG A 326 -6.72 3.71 7.66
N ASP A 327 -7.80 2.95 7.55
CA ASP A 327 -8.82 2.86 8.58
C ASP A 327 -8.27 2.20 9.85
N LEU A 328 -7.52 1.11 9.67
CA LEU A 328 -6.82 0.43 10.75
C LEU A 328 -5.85 1.36 11.49
N ASN A 329 -5.12 2.23 10.78
CA ASN A 329 -4.17 3.14 11.43
C ASN A 329 -4.88 4.11 12.38
N ALA A 330 -6.01 4.69 11.95
CA ALA A 330 -6.83 5.53 12.81
C ALA A 330 -7.43 4.74 13.99
N SER A 331 -7.92 3.52 13.76
CA SER A 331 -8.43 2.63 14.80
C SER A 331 -7.37 2.24 15.84
N LEU A 332 -6.14 1.95 15.42
CA LEU A 332 -5.02 1.66 16.33
C LEU A 332 -4.72 2.84 17.25
N TYR A 333 -4.75 4.06 16.71
CA TYR A 333 -4.51 5.28 17.50
C TYR A 333 -5.65 5.56 18.49
N ASN A 334 -6.90 5.44 18.03
CA ASN A 334 -8.09 5.64 18.87
C ASN A 334 -8.33 4.48 19.86
N LYS A 335 -7.71 3.31 19.64
CA LYS A 335 -7.98 2.05 20.34
C LYS A 335 -9.43 1.58 20.19
N GLU A 336 -10.03 1.85 19.04
CA GLU A 336 -11.43 1.55 18.71
C GLU A 336 -11.49 0.83 17.35
N PHE A 337 -11.94 -0.43 17.37
CA PHE A 337 -11.94 -1.32 16.20
C PHE A 337 -13.34 -1.69 15.70
N SER A 338 -14.39 -1.20 16.36
CA SER A 338 -15.80 -1.48 16.00
C SER A 338 -16.10 -1.17 14.55
N ASP A 339 -15.53 -0.08 14.03
CA ASP A 339 -15.84 0.43 12.70
C ASP A 339 -15.14 -0.35 11.58
N LEU A 340 -14.22 -1.27 11.94
CA LEU A 340 -13.58 -2.19 11.01
C LEU A 340 -14.47 -3.40 10.70
N TYR A 341 -15.63 -3.53 11.36
CA TYR A 341 -16.62 -4.59 11.16
C TYR A 341 -18.03 -3.98 11.12
N PRO A 342 -18.73 -3.98 9.96
CA PRO A 342 -18.85 -5.11 9.03
C PRO A 342 -18.03 -4.91 7.74
N LEU A 343 -17.95 -5.95 6.89
CA LEU A 343 -17.68 -5.73 5.45
C LEU A 343 -18.60 -4.59 5.02
N PRO A 344 -18.13 -3.56 4.30
CA PRO A 344 -19.04 -2.57 3.78
C PRO A 344 -20.16 -3.32 3.05
N GLU A 345 -21.37 -3.26 3.60
CA GLU A 345 -22.55 -3.49 2.78
C GLU A 345 -22.34 -2.56 1.59
N VAL A 346 -22.65 -3.04 0.39
CA VAL A 346 -22.81 -2.18 -0.77
C VAL A 346 -24.05 -1.32 -0.51
N ASN A 347 -23.97 -0.42 0.47
CA ASN A 347 -24.90 0.63 0.69
C ASN A 347 -24.56 1.66 -0.38
N GLU A 348 -25.37 1.65 -1.44
CA GLU A 348 -25.47 2.69 -2.47
C GLU A 348 -25.92 4.04 -1.87
N GLU A 349 -25.45 4.41 -0.68
CA GLU A 349 -25.62 5.74 -0.11
C GLU A 349 -24.51 6.66 -0.64
N ARG A 350 -24.84 7.19 -1.81
CA ARG A 350 -24.31 8.38 -2.48
C ARG A 350 -23.54 9.32 -1.55
N THR A 351 -22.24 9.11 -1.47
CA THR A 351 -21.31 10.21 -1.35
C THR A 351 -21.14 10.82 -2.73
N ALA A 352 -21.60 12.06 -2.89
CA ALA A 352 -21.46 12.82 -4.12
C ALA A 352 -19.99 13.14 -4.39
N GLU A 353 -19.25 12.19 -4.95
CA GLU A 353 -18.20 12.52 -5.90
C GLU A 353 -18.90 13.02 -7.17
N ILE A 354 -18.79 14.32 -7.42
CA ILE A 354 -19.09 14.89 -8.74
C ILE A 354 -17.95 14.46 -9.66
N ILE A 355 -18.01 13.18 -10.05
CA ILE A 355 -17.40 12.70 -11.28
C ILE A 355 -18.27 13.27 -12.41
N PRO A 356 -17.69 13.96 -13.41
CA PRO A 356 -18.45 14.45 -14.55
C PRO A 356 -19.08 13.24 -15.25
N ASN A 357 -20.41 13.20 -15.28
CA ASN A 357 -21.29 12.34 -16.08
C ASN A 357 -21.03 10.82 -16.02
N SER A 358 -21.95 10.15 -15.30
CA SER A 358 -22.46 8.79 -15.56
C SER A 358 -21.44 7.72 -15.98
N VAL A 359 -21.02 6.89 -15.02
CA VAL A 359 -20.60 5.52 -15.32
C VAL A 359 -21.63 4.56 -14.70
N PRO A 360 -22.33 3.75 -15.52
CA PRO A 360 -23.27 2.74 -15.03
C PRO A 360 -22.58 1.65 -14.21
N LYS A 361 -23.40 0.84 -13.51
CA LYS A 361 -23.02 -0.44 -12.90
C LYS A 361 -22.02 -1.20 -13.79
N ASN A 362 -21.03 -1.84 -13.17
CA ASN A 362 -19.95 -2.61 -13.80
C ASN A 362 -20.47 -3.63 -14.83
N GLU A 363 -20.74 -3.17 -16.05
CA GLU A 363 -20.81 -3.99 -17.25
C GLU A 363 -19.39 -4.10 -17.77
N LYS A 364 -18.72 -5.19 -17.40
CA LYS A 364 -17.50 -5.60 -18.09
C LYS A 364 -17.87 -5.86 -19.55
N LEU A 365 -17.07 -5.33 -20.49
CA LEU A 365 -17.27 -5.62 -21.90
C LEU A 365 -17.22 -7.13 -22.14
N ALA A 366 -18.31 -7.72 -22.60
CA ALA A 366 -18.32 -9.10 -23.06
C ALA A 366 -17.54 -9.17 -24.38
N LEU A 367 -16.40 -9.86 -24.43
CA LEU A 367 -15.60 -9.91 -25.67
C LEU A 367 -16.36 -10.55 -26.85
N SER A 368 -17.34 -11.40 -26.54
CA SER A 368 -18.27 -11.98 -27.51
C SER A 368 -19.19 -10.97 -28.21
N SER A 369 -19.38 -9.75 -27.67
CA SER A 369 -20.18 -8.70 -28.31
C SER A 369 -19.37 -7.67 -29.10
N VAL A 370 -18.03 -7.80 -29.13
CA VAL A 370 -17.13 -6.86 -29.82
C VAL A 370 -17.08 -7.13 -31.32
N THR A 371 -17.31 -6.10 -32.14
CA THR A 371 -17.50 -6.26 -33.59
C THR A 371 -16.23 -6.65 -34.35
N PHE A 372 -15.05 -6.27 -33.85
CA PHE A 372 -13.76 -6.63 -34.45
C PHE A 372 -13.14 -7.91 -33.88
N LEU A 373 -13.86 -8.64 -33.02
CA LEU A 373 -13.43 -9.94 -32.51
C LEU A 373 -14.26 -11.06 -33.15
N SER A 374 -13.60 -12.17 -33.43
CA SER A 374 -14.26 -13.40 -33.87
C SER A 374 -13.84 -14.54 -32.96
N ARG A 375 -14.80 -15.08 -32.20
CA ARG A 375 -14.58 -16.23 -31.32
C ARG A 375 -14.11 -17.43 -32.15
N LEU A 376 -13.04 -18.06 -31.71
CA LEU A 376 -12.53 -19.29 -32.29
C LEU A 376 -13.18 -20.48 -31.58
N ASP A 377 -13.46 -21.54 -32.33
CA ASP A 377 -14.03 -22.77 -31.76
C ASP A 377 -13.02 -23.51 -30.86
N ASP A 378 -11.73 -23.21 -31.00
CA ASP A 378 -10.65 -23.73 -30.18
C ASP A 378 -10.66 -23.09 -28.78
N LYS A 379 -10.90 -23.90 -27.74
CA LYS A 379 -10.69 -23.50 -26.35
C LYS A 379 -9.24 -23.71 -25.94
N PHE A 380 -8.58 -22.65 -25.48
CA PHE A 380 -7.27 -22.77 -24.85
C PHE A 380 -7.45 -23.01 -23.35
N GLU A 381 -7.21 -24.25 -22.90
CA GLU A 381 -7.35 -24.64 -21.47
C GLU A 381 -8.74 -24.34 -20.88
N GLY A 382 -9.79 -24.49 -21.70
CA GLY A 382 -11.16 -24.22 -21.28
C GLY A 382 -11.57 -22.74 -21.33
N ASN A 383 -10.65 -21.83 -21.67
CA ASN A 383 -10.89 -20.40 -21.83
C ASN A 383 -11.34 -20.07 -23.26
N ASP A 384 -12.07 -18.96 -23.39
CA ASP A 384 -12.54 -18.47 -24.68
C ASP A 384 -11.44 -17.71 -25.41
N VAL A 385 -11.27 -18.04 -26.69
CA VAL A 385 -10.23 -17.46 -27.53
C VAL A 385 -10.86 -16.68 -28.67
N TYR A 386 -10.36 -15.47 -28.91
CA TYR A 386 -10.86 -14.57 -29.94
C TYR A 386 -9.73 -14.18 -30.89
N SER A 387 -10.01 -14.23 -32.18
CA SER A 387 -9.16 -13.62 -33.20
C SER A 387 -9.54 -12.16 -33.39
N ILE A 388 -8.54 -11.29 -33.57
CA ILE A 388 -8.75 -9.86 -33.86
C ILE A 388 -8.76 -9.67 -35.38
N VAL A 389 -9.89 -9.18 -35.91
CA VAL A 389 -10.08 -8.98 -37.35
C VAL A 389 -9.04 -7.99 -37.90
N GLY A 390 -8.32 -8.41 -38.93
CA GLY A 390 -7.38 -7.55 -39.67
C GLY A 390 -5.95 -7.51 -39.14
N ILE A 391 -5.65 -8.23 -38.06
CA ILE A 391 -4.29 -8.40 -37.54
C ILE A 391 -3.73 -9.73 -38.03
N VAL A 392 -2.61 -9.67 -38.76
CA VAL A 392 -1.93 -10.86 -39.27
C VAL A 392 -0.61 -11.01 -38.51
N PRO A 393 -0.45 -12.01 -37.63
CA PRO A 393 0.80 -12.24 -36.95
C PRO A 393 1.88 -12.72 -37.92
N ASN A 394 3.13 -12.30 -37.66
CA ASN A 394 4.28 -12.82 -38.38
C ASN A 394 4.62 -14.23 -37.89
N SER A 395 5.31 -15.01 -38.73
CA SER A 395 5.67 -16.40 -38.42
C SER A 395 6.27 -16.56 -37.01
N GLY A 396 5.65 -17.43 -36.21
CA GLY A 396 6.04 -17.74 -34.83
C GLY A 396 5.45 -16.82 -33.76
N PHE A 397 4.58 -15.88 -34.13
CA PHE A 397 3.75 -15.09 -33.21
C PHE A 397 2.28 -15.44 -33.34
N ASN A 398 1.51 -15.09 -32.32
CA ASN A 398 0.06 -15.18 -32.27
C ASN A 398 -0.54 -13.79 -31.92
N ALA A 399 -1.79 -13.56 -32.32
CA ALA A 399 -2.53 -12.31 -32.17
C ALA A 399 -3.94 -12.56 -31.61
N HIS A 400 -4.08 -13.55 -30.73
CA HIS A 400 -5.37 -13.93 -30.16
C HIS A 400 -5.56 -13.31 -28.77
N LEU A 401 -6.81 -13.00 -28.44
CA LEU A 401 -7.22 -12.69 -27.07
C LEU A 401 -7.72 -13.95 -26.38
N ILE A 402 -7.29 -14.15 -25.14
CA ILE A 402 -7.76 -15.21 -24.26
C ILE A 402 -8.55 -14.54 -23.13
N GLU A 403 -9.81 -14.90 -22.98
CA GLU A 403 -10.66 -14.52 -21.85
C GLU A 403 -10.73 -15.67 -20.88
N LYS A 404 -10.07 -15.53 -19.72
CA LYS A 404 -10.10 -16.53 -18.66
C LYS A 404 -11.47 -16.55 -17.97
N VAL A 405 -11.80 -17.69 -17.36
CA VAL A 405 -13.01 -17.82 -16.50
C VAL A 405 -12.99 -16.84 -15.32
N SER A 406 -11.80 -16.44 -14.84
CA SER A 406 -11.59 -15.36 -13.87
C SER A 406 -11.98 -13.97 -14.39
N GLY A 407 -12.27 -13.85 -15.69
CA GLY A 407 -12.51 -12.60 -16.40
C GLY A 407 -11.23 -11.89 -16.88
N GLU A 408 -10.04 -12.38 -16.53
CA GLU A 408 -8.80 -11.77 -16.99
C GLU A 408 -8.63 -11.95 -18.51
N VAL A 409 -8.20 -10.90 -19.20
CA VAL A 409 -7.99 -10.92 -20.66
C VAL A 409 -6.49 -10.84 -20.97
N PHE A 410 -6.02 -11.69 -21.86
CA PHE A 410 -4.61 -11.75 -22.26
C PHE A 410 -4.49 -11.69 -23.78
N ILE A 411 -3.47 -10.99 -24.30
CA ILE A 411 -3.00 -11.20 -25.66
C ILE A 411 -2.02 -12.36 -25.63
N TRP A 412 -2.31 -13.41 -26.38
CA TRP A 412 -1.39 -14.52 -26.57
C TRP A 412 -0.44 -14.23 -27.71
N LEU A 413 0.85 -14.06 -27.40
CA LEU A 413 1.86 -13.57 -28.32
C LEU A 413 2.70 -14.68 -28.94
N ILE A 414 3.02 -15.73 -28.19
CA ILE A 414 3.84 -16.86 -28.67
C ILE A 414 3.27 -18.15 -28.08
N ASP A 415 2.93 -19.11 -28.94
CA ASP A 415 2.65 -20.49 -28.52
C ASP A 415 3.99 -21.24 -28.35
N ARG A 416 4.32 -21.62 -27.12
CA ARG A 416 5.57 -22.34 -26.82
C ARG A 416 5.45 -23.85 -26.99
N ARG A 417 4.24 -24.38 -27.19
CA ARG A 417 3.97 -25.82 -27.40
C ARG A 417 4.37 -26.26 -28.81
N VAL A 418 4.39 -25.34 -29.77
CA VAL A 418 4.79 -25.62 -31.15
C VAL A 418 6.32 -25.66 -31.24
N THR A 419 6.87 -26.87 -31.07
CA THR A 419 8.32 -27.15 -30.93
C THR A 419 9.20 -26.73 -32.10
N LYS A 420 8.65 -26.48 -33.29
CA LYS A 420 9.47 -26.25 -34.49
C LYS A 420 9.96 -24.82 -34.71
N ASN A 421 9.51 -23.81 -33.96
CA ASN A 421 9.93 -22.41 -34.18
C ASN A 421 9.62 -21.46 -32.99
N SER A 422 9.92 -21.87 -31.75
CA SER A 422 9.77 -20.98 -30.58
C SER A 422 10.59 -19.69 -30.77
N LYS A 423 9.89 -18.57 -31.00
CA LYS A 423 10.45 -17.21 -31.12
C LYS A 423 10.96 -16.67 -29.78
N TYR A 424 10.59 -17.31 -28.67
CA TYR A 424 10.97 -16.90 -27.33
C TYR A 424 12.37 -17.44 -26.97
N LYS A 425 13.37 -16.57 -27.12
CA LYS A 425 14.79 -16.80 -26.78
C LYS A 425 15.32 -15.60 -26.00
N GLY A 426 16.55 -15.67 -25.48
CA GLY A 426 17.13 -14.62 -24.62
C GLY A 426 16.99 -13.18 -25.14
N LYS A 427 17.16 -12.95 -26.45
CA LYS A 427 16.94 -11.62 -27.05
C LYS A 427 15.48 -11.16 -26.97
N MET A 428 14.52 -12.05 -27.25
CA MET A 428 13.10 -11.73 -27.14
C MET A 428 12.70 -11.38 -25.70
N ALA A 429 13.26 -12.07 -24.70
CA ALA A 429 13.00 -11.75 -23.30
C ALA A 429 13.48 -10.32 -22.94
N ILE A 430 14.65 -9.92 -23.45
CA ILE A 430 15.19 -8.56 -23.26
C ILE A 430 14.30 -7.53 -23.99
N ASP A 431 13.91 -7.81 -25.24
CA ASP A 431 13.06 -6.91 -26.02
C ASP A 431 11.69 -6.72 -25.34
N LEU A 432 11.10 -7.77 -24.76
CA LEU A 432 9.85 -7.68 -23.99
C LEU A 432 10.02 -6.92 -22.68
N LEU A 433 11.13 -7.06 -21.97
CA LEU A 433 11.43 -6.25 -20.78
C LEU A 433 11.58 -4.76 -21.12
N GLN A 434 12.16 -4.45 -22.28
CA GLN A 434 12.24 -3.08 -22.76
C GLN A 434 10.86 -2.52 -23.09
N ILE A 435 10.01 -3.30 -23.77
CA ILE A 435 8.62 -2.90 -24.05
C ILE A 435 7.81 -2.77 -22.75
N GLN A 436 8.06 -3.62 -21.75
CA GLN A 436 7.40 -3.54 -20.44
C GLN A 436 7.61 -2.17 -19.77
N SER A 437 8.74 -1.50 -20.03
CA SER A 437 9.03 -0.17 -19.49
C SER A 437 8.26 0.97 -20.17
N SER A 438 7.72 0.75 -21.38
CA SER A 438 6.91 1.74 -22.12
C SER A 438 5.40 1.48 -22.03
N LEU A 439 4.98 0.30 -21.54
CA LEU A 439 3.59 -0.02 -21.31
C LEU A 439 3.09 0.53 -19.95
N PRO A 440 1.80 0.87 -19.83
CA PRO A 440 1.15 1.12 -18.55
C PRO A 440 1.42 -0.02 -17.54
N CYS A 441 1.58 0.34 -16.26
CA CYS A 441 2.00 -0.58 -15.19
C CYS A 441 1.07 -1.78 -14.99
N GLU A 442 -0.18 -1.65 -15.39
CA GLU A 442 -1.22 -2.67 -15.27
C GLU A 442 -1.19 -3.68 -16.43
N LEU A 443 -0.47 -3.38 -17.52
CA LEU A 443 -0.16 -4.34 -18.58
C LEU A 443 1.13 -5.06 -18.24
N ARG A 444 1.11 -6.39 -18.26
CA ARG A 444 2.28 -7.19 -17.87
C ARG A 444 2.52 -8.37 -18.78
N PHE A 445 3.77 -8.56 -19.21
CA PHE A 445 4.16 -9.81 -19.85
C PHE A 445 4.25 -10.96 -18.85
N GLU A 446 3.59 -12.05 -19.16
CA GLU A 446 3.62 -13.30 -18.41
C GLU A 446 4.14 -14.42 -19.31
N VAL A 447 4.96 -15.29 -18.73
CA VAL A 447 5.58 -16.39 -19.45
C VAL A 447 5.45 -17.66 -18.62
N ASP A 448 4.85 -18.67 -19.21
CA ASP A 448 4.75 -20.00 -18.65
C ASP A 448 5.19 -21.05 -19.67
N ASP A 449 5.00 -22.32 -19.35
CA ASP A 449 5.39 -23.44 -20.20
C ASP A 449 4.56 -23.53 -21.50
N GLN A 450 3.38 -22.92 -21.54
CA GLN A 450 2.45 -22.96 -22.67
C GLN A 450 2.66 -21.78 -23.63
N GLY A 451 3.10 -20.62 -23.13
CA GLY A 451 3.19 -19.44 -23.98
C GLY A 451 3.84 -18.21 -23.37
N VAL A 452 3.82 -17.16 -24.19
CA VAL A 452 4.12 -15.77 -23.79
C VAL A 452 2.85 -14.96 -23.99
N TYR A 453 2.43 -14.26 -22.94
CA TYR A 453 1.18 -13.52 -22.89
C TYR A 453 1.43 -12.08 -22.45
N LEU A 454 0.56 -11.17 -22.86
CA LEU A 454 0.44 -9.85 -22.27
C LEU A 454 -0.92 -9.76 -21.59
N ARG A 455 -0.93 -9.64 -20.26
CA ARG A 455 -2.13 -9.36 -19.48
C ARG A 455 -2.64 -7.97 -19.80
N LEU A 456 -3.93 -7.86 -20.10
CA LEU A 456 -4.63 -6.60 -20.30
C LEU A 456 -5.31 -6.12 -19.01
N PHE A 457 -5.78 -4.87 -19.01
CA PHE A 457 -6.51 -4.29 -17.89
C PHE A 457 -7.71 -5.16 -17.47
N GLU A 458 -7.93 -5.26 -16.16
CA GLU A 458 -9.04 -6.05 -15.61
C GLU A 458 -10.43 -5.45 -15.92
N TYR A 459 -10.47 -4.14 -16.18
CA TYR A 459 -11.67 -3.32 -16.35
C TYR A 459 -11.69 -2.60 -17.70
N ILE A 460 -12.04 -3.33 -18.76
CA ILE A 460 -12.37 -2.75 -20.07
C ILE A 460 -13.90 -2.68 -20.17
N LYS A 461 -14.46 -1.48 -20.33
CA LYS A 461 -15.91 -1.23 -20.27
C LYS A 461 -16.53 -1.07 -21.65
N THR A 462 -15.77 -0.60 -22.64
CA THR A 462 -16.30 -0.37 -23.98
C THR A 462 -15.43 -0.97 -25.07
N GLU A 463 -16.06 -1.28 -26.21
CA GLU A 463 -15.36 -1.73 -27.42
C GLU A 463 -14.31 -0.71 -27.89
N SER A 464 -14.57 0.59 -27.72
CA SER A 464 -13.62 1.65 -28.06
C SER A 464 -12.39 1.66 -27.15
N GLU A 465 -12.57 1.40 -25.85
CA GLU A 465 -11.45 1.28 -24.90
C GLU A 465 -10.57 0.08 -25.22
N LEU A 466 -11.18 -1.07 -25.53
CA LEU A 466 -10.44 -2.25 -25.98
C LEU A 466 -9.64 -1.94 -27.24
N LEU A 467 -10.25 -1.26 -28.21
CA LEU A 467 -9.61 -0.92 -29.46
C LEU A 467 -8.40 -0.01 -29.24
N GLU A 468 -8.54 1.08 -28.47
CA GLU A 468 -7.46 2.02 -28.16
C GLU A 468 -6.31 1.35 -27.39
N LEU A 469 -6.63 0.49 -26.43
CA LEU A 469 -5.64 -0.31 -25.71
C LEU A 469 -4.85 -1.22 -26.66
N LEU A 470 -5.56 -1.91 -27.55
CA LEU A 470 -4.92 -2.74 -28.58
C LEU A 470 -4.05 -1.87 -29.50
N LYS A 471 -4.50 -0.67 -29.93
CA LYS A 471 -3.68 0.24 -30.76
C LYS A 471 -2.36 0.58 -30.07
N LEU A 472 -2.41 0.92 -28.78
CA LEU A 472 -1.23 1.22 -27.97
C LEU A 472 -0.29 0.01 -27.90
N VAL A 473 -0.82 -1.14 -27.49
CA VAL A 473 -0.02 -2.36 -27.35
C VAL A 473 0.63 -2.76 -28.68
N TYR A 474 -0.13 -2.73 -29.78
CA TYR A 474 0.39 -3.09 -31.09
C TYR A 474 1.46 -2.12 -31.59
N ARG A 475 1.36 -0.83 -31.26
CA ARG A 475 2.40 0.17 -31.55
C ARG A 475 3.71 -0.18 -30.86
N GLU A 476 3.66 -0.56 -29.59
CA GLU A 476 4.86 -0.94 -28.83
C GLU A 476 5.43 -2.29 -29.31
N LEU A 477 4.58 -3.24 -29.67
CA LEU A 477 4.99 -4.54 -30.21
C LEU A 477 5.55 -4.47 -31.66
N VAL A 478 5.54 -3.30 -32.31
CA VAL A 478 6.24 -3.09 -33.61
C VAL A 478 7.74 -3.37 -33.47
N VAL A 479 8.33 -3.09 -32.31
CA VAL A 479 9.77 -3.24 -32.05
C VAL A 479 10.24 -4.69 -32.29
N ILE A 480 9.42 -5.68 -31.91
CA ILE A 480 9.70 -7.10 -32.11
C ILE A 480 9.16 -7.65 -33.45
N LYS A 481 8.58 -6.79 -34.29
CA LYS A 481 7.96 -7.12 -35.57
C LYS A 481 6.97 -8.29 -35.44
N ALA A 482 6.17 -8.29 -34.38
CA ALA A 482 5.25 -9.39 -34.11
C ALA A 482 4.07 -9.46 -35.09
N PHE A 483 3.65 -8.32 -35.65
CA PHE A 483 2.43 -8.21 -36.45
C PHE A 483 2.61 -7.38 -37.72
N ASN A 484 1.87 -7.73 -38.77
CA ASN A 484 1.62 -6.85 -39.91
C ASN A 484 0.22 -6.26 -39.77
N ILE A 485 0.16 -4.94 -39.60
CA ILE A 485 -1.10 -4.21 -39.48
C ILE A 485 -1.53 -3.77 -40.87
N ARG A 486 -2.69 -4.22 -41.35
CA ARG A 486 -3.31 -3.60 -42.53
C ARG A 486 -3.73 -2.17 -42.14
N LYS A 487 -3.18 -1.17 -42.83
CA LYS A 487 -3.39 0.28 -42.57
C LYS A 487 -4.85 0.72 -42.44
N SER A 488 -5.82 -0.09 -42.87
CA SER A 488 -7.23 0.29 -42.95
C SER A 488 -8.06 0.11 -41.67
N ILE A 489 -7.52 -0.47 -40.58
CA ILE A 489 -8.34 -0.83 -39.39
C ILE A 489 -7.91 -0.10 -38.10
N LEU A 490 -6.64 0.30 -37.95
CA LEU A 490 -6.19 1.09 -36.77
C LEU A 490 -6.26 2.62 -36.98
N VAL A 491 -6.68 3.07 -38.17
CA VAL A 491 -6.90 4.49 -38.51
C VAL A 491 -8.34 4.71 -38.94
N LYS A 492 -9.26 4.47 -38.01
CA LYS A 492 -10.49 5.26 -37.89
C LYS A 492 -10.71 5.54 -36.42
#